data_AF-A0A925TG15-F1
#
_entry.id   AF-A0A925TG15-F1
#
_cell.length_a   1.000
_cell.length_b   1.000
_cell.length_c   1.000
_cell.angle_alpha   90.00
_cell.angle_beta   90.00
_cell.angle_gamma   90.00
#
_symmetry.space_group_name_H-M   'P 1'
#
loop_
_entity.id
_entity.type
_entity.pdbx_description
1 polymer ?
#
loop_
_entity_poly.entity_id
_entity_poly.type
_entity_poly.pdbx_seq_one_letter_code
_entity_poly.pdbx_strand_id
1 'polypeptide(L)'
;MNVGATILISDFFGTAVLVFLGCGSVAIGGFGAALPMGALPIALAFGLTVTGLAYAIGPISGCHINPAATLGLYLAGRFPAASVLPYIAAQLLGGVCGAGLLLLVLAGKLQGYDAASAGLGQNGWGENYLGGYNWGAA
;
A
#
# COMPACT_ATOMS: atom_id res chain seq x y z
N MET A 1 -4.71 -23.53 -9.38
CA MET A 1 -5.26 -23.06 -8.10
C MET A 1 -6.66 -22.52 -8.35
N ASN A 2 -7.67 -23.01 -7.65
CA ASN A 2 -9.00 -22.43 -7.70
C ASN A 2 -9.04 -21.24 -6.73
N VAL A 3 -9.17 -20.03 -7.27
CA VAL A 3 -9.22 -18.81 -6.46
C VAL A 3 -10.61 -18.67 -5.86
N GLY A 4 -10.70 -18.91 -4.56
CA GLY A 4 -11.92 -18.78 -3.76
C GLY A 4 -11.97 -17.47 -2.97
N ALA A 5 -13.10 -17.23 -2.31
CA ALA A 5 -13.33 -16.01 -1.51
C ALA A 5 -12.26 -15.81 -0.43
N THR A 6 -11.84 -16.87 0.27
CA THR A 6 -10.80 -16.79 1.31
C THR A 6 -9.49 -16.21 0.78
N ILE A 7 -9.08 -16.65 -0.42
CA ILE A 7 -7.85 -16.17 -1.07
C ILE A 7 -7.94 -14.67 -1.38
N LEU A 8 -9.07 -14.24 -1.95
CA LEU A 8 -9.29 -12.84 -2.30
C LEU A 8 -9.39 -11.95 -1.05
N ILE A 9 -10.06 -12.42 0.00
CA ILE A 9 -10.15 -11.72 1.29
C ILE A 9 -8.76 -11.59 1.92
N SER A 10 -7.92 -12.62 1.86
CA SER A 10 -6.54 -12.56 2.34
C SER A 10 -5.73 -11.50 1.61
N ASP A 11 -5.80 -11.43 0.28
CA ASP A 11 -5.06 -10.42 -0.49
C ASP A 11 -5.62 -9.00 -0.31
N PHE A 12 -6.94 -8.85 -0.17
CA PHE A 12 -7.57 -7.60 0.25
C PHE A 12 -7.04 -7.14 1.60
N PHE A 13 -7.07 -8.02 2.61
CA PHE A 13 -6.60 -7.72 3.96
C PHE A 13 -5.12 -7.38 3.97
N GLY A 14 -4.29 -8.17 3.30
CA GLY A 14 -2.86 -7.92 3.20
C GLY A 14 -2.55 -6.57 2.55
N THR A 15 -3.25 -6.21 1.48
CA THR A 15 -3.06 -4.91 0.83
C THR A 15 -3.54 -3.75 1.72
N ALA A 16 -4.66 -3.94 2.45
CA ALA A 16 -5.14 -2.94 3.41
C ALA A 16 -4.13 -2.68 4.53
N VAL A 17 -3.56 -3.74 5.11
CA VAL A 17 -2.53 -3.63 6.15
C VAL A 17 -1.25 -3.00 5.60
N LEU A 18 -0.81 -3.39 4.41
CA LEU A 18 0.36 -2.83 3.76
C LEU A 18 0.22 -1.31 3.56
N VAL A 19 -0.91 -0.87 2.99
CA VAL A 19 -1.17 0.56 2.77
C VAL A 19 -1.32 1.31 4.10
N PHE A 20 -2.07 0.76 5.05
CA PHE A 20 -2.28 1.39 6.35
C PHE A 20 -0.97 1.64 7.10
N LEU A 21 -0.12 0.61 7.23
CA LEU A 21 1.14 0.71 7.98
C LEU A 21 2.25 1.39 7.19
N GLY A 22 2.44 1.00 5.93
CA GLY A 22 3.48 1.55 5.07
C GLY A 22 3.24 3.04 4.81
N CYS A 23 2.10 3.38 4.22
CA CYS A 23 1.80 4.77 3.91
C CYS A 23 1.55 5.60 5.18
N GLY A 24 1.04 4.98 6.27
CA GLY A 24 0.95 5.61 7.58
C GLY A 24 2.31 6.02 8.15
N SER A 25 3.35 5.22 7.94
CA SER A 25 4.71 5.60 8.34
C SER A 25 5.17 6.89 7.63
N VAL A 26 4.83 7.05 6.35
CA VAL A 26 5.15 8.28 5.61
C VAL A 26 4.31 9.46 6.10
N ALA A 27 2.99 9.28 6.19
CA ALA A 27 2.04 10.34 6.54
C ALA A 27 2.24 10.87 7.97
N ILE A 28 2.72 10.03 8.89
CA ILE A 28 2.94 10.38 10.29
C ILE A 28 4.39 10.78 10.54
N GLY A 29 5.37 10.10 9.93
CA GLY A 29 6.79 10.24 10.30
C GLY A 29 7.68 10.96 9.29
N GLY A 30 7.20 11.23 8.07
CA GLY A 30 7.75 12.22 7.12
C GLY A 30 9.20 12.04 6.65
N PHE A 31 9.58 12.90 5.68
CA PHE A 31 10.93 13.02 5.12
C PHE A 31 11.55 14.42 5.32
N GLY A 32 10.93 15.28 6.14
CA GLY A 32 11.29 16.69 6.30
C GLY A 32 11.88 17.03 7.66
N ALA A 33 12.34 18.27 7.84
CA ALA A 33 12.94 18.74 9.10
C ALA A 33 11.99 18.65 10.31
N ALA A 34 10.67 18.70 10.10
CA ALA A 34 9.67 18.60 11.15
C ALA A 34 9.32 17.15 11.55
N LEU A 35 9.60 16.18 10.68
CA LEU A 35 9.28 14.76 10.84
C LEU A 35 10.42 13.94 10.19
N PRO A 36 11.49 13.65 10.94
CA PRO A 36 12.76 13.19 10.39
C PRO A 36 12.92 11.67 10.56
N MET A 37 11.87 10.86 10.40
CA MET A 37 12.09 9.39 10.40
C MET A 37 13.12 9.03 9.34
N GLY A 38 13.03 9.67 8.18
CA GLY A 38 13.93 9.41 7.06
C GLY A 38 13.65 8.06 6.42
N ALA A 39 14.43 7.74 5.38
CA ALA A 39 14.14 6.61 4.51
C ALA A 39 14.23 5.25 5.22
N LEU A 40 15.14 5.09 6.19
CA LEU A 40 15.39 3.78 6.80
C LEU A 40 14.19 3.25 7.63
N PRO A 41 13.65 4.00 8.62
CA PRO A 41 12.46 3.54 9.36
C PRO A 41 11.23 3.32 8.47
N ILE A 42 11.04 4.17 7.44
CA ILE A 42 9.95 4.01 6.47
C ILE A 42 10.14 2.71 5.67
N ALA A 43 11.34 2.47 5.15
CA ALA A 43 11.67 1.23 4.44
C ALA A 43 11.49 0.00 5.34
N LEU A 44 11.88 0.08 6.62
CA LEU A 44 11.66 -0.98 7.60
C LEU A 44 10.17 -1.20 7.88
N ALA A 45 9.36 -0.15 8.00
CA ALA A 45 7.92 -0.28 8.21
C ALA A 45 7.25 -1.04 7.06
N PHE A 46 7.57 -0.68 5.81
CA PHE A 46 7.09 -1.42 4.63
C PHE A 46 7.62 -2.86 4.61
N GLY A 47 8.93 -3.05 4.75
CA GLY A 47 9.57 -4.36 4.64
C GLY A 47 9.14 -5.35 5.72
N LEU A 48 9.03 -4.90 6.97
CA LEU A 48 8.56 -5.74 8.08
C LEU A 48 7.06 -6.03 7.96
N THR A 49 6.26 -5.09 7.44
CA THR A 49 4.84 -5.34 7.15
C THR A 49 4.68 -6.43 6.10
N VAL A 50 5.39 -6.33 4.97
CA VAL A 50 5.38 -7.36 3.92
C VAL A 50 5.87 -8.70 4.46
N THR A 51 6.96 -8.71 5.25
CA THR A 51 7.48 -9.93 5.88
C THR A 51 6.44 -10.60 6.78
N GLY A 52 5.79 -9.83 7.66
CA GLY A 52 4.74 -10.33 8.54
C GLY A 52 3.54 -10.88 7.77
N LEU A 53 3.10 -10.17 6.73
CA LEU A 53 2.01 -10.62 5.86
C LEU A 53 2.39 -11.89 5.07
N ALA A 54 3.63 -11.99 4.58
CA ALA A 54 4.10 -13.18 3.89
C ALA A 54 4.00 -14.43 4.77
N TYR A 55 4.33 -14.33 6.06
CA TYR A 55 4.14 -15.43 7.00
C TYR A 55 2.67 -15.67 7.36
N ALA A 56 1.87 -14.62 7.52
CA ALA A 56 0.49 -14.72 7.96
C ALA A 56 -0.48 -15.24 6.88
N ILE A 57 -0.36 -14.73 5.66
CA ILE A 57 -1.31 -15.01 4.56
C ILE A 57 -0.66 -15.66 3.33
N GLY A 58 0.68 -15.75 3.28
CA GLY A 58 1.40 -16.46 2.21
C GLY A 58 0.92 -17.89 1.97
N PRO A 59 0.73 -18.72 3.02
CA PRO A 59 0.18 -20.07 2.87
C PRO A 59 -1.26 -20.12 2.33
N ILE A 60 -2.00 -19.00 2.37
CA ILE A 60 -3.40 -18.92 1.97
C ILE A 60 -3.52 -18.41 0.54
N SER A 61 -2.99 -17.22 0.25
CA SER A 61 -3.18 -16.53 -1.04
C SER A 61 -1.91 -16.41 -1.89
N GLY A 62 -0.76 -16.83 -1.36
CA GLY A 62 0.55 -16.49 -1.93
C GLY A 62 1.02 -15.07 -1.59
N CYS A 63 0.22 -14.29 -0.86
CA CYS A 63 0.54 -12.93 -0.41
C CYS A 63 1.02 -12.04 -1.57
N HIS A 64 0.25 -11.94 -2.65
CA HIS A 64 0.64 -11.09 -3.76
C HIS A 64 0.60 -9.61 -3.35
N ILE A 65 -0.52 -9.21 -2.73
CA ILE A 65 -0.79 -7.89 -2.11
C ILE A 65 -0.45 -6.67 -2.99
N ASN A 66 -0.29 -6.90 -4.29
CA ASN A 66 0.24 -5.94 -5.24
C ASN A 66 -0.16 -6.37 -6.67
N PRO A 67 -0.83 -5.48 -7.44
CA PRO A 67 -1.17 -5.76 -8.84
C PRO A 67 0.04 -6.10 -9.72
N ALA A 68 1.17 -5.41 -9.54
CA ALA A 68 2.39 -5.66 -10.29
C ALA A 68 3.01 -7.03 -9.97
N ALA A 69 2.97 -7.46 -8.70
CA ALA A 69 3.43 -8.80 -8.32
C ALA A 69 2.54 -9.89 -8.93
N THR A 70 1.22 -9.71 -8.88
CA THR A 70 0.25 -10.60 -9.53
C THR A 70 0.51 -10.72 -11.03
N LEU A 71 0.71 -9.58 -11.70
CA LEU A 71 1.02 -9.55 -13.13
C LEU A 71 2.37 -10.20 -13.43
N GLY A 72 3.40 -9.93 -12.62
CA GLY A 72 4.72 -10.53 -12.76
C GLY A 72 4.67 -12.06 -12.66
N LEU A 73 3.91 -12.60 -11.70
CA LEU A 73 3.72 -14.06 -11.56
C LEU A 73 2.93 -14.64 -12.75
N TYR A 74 1.94 -13.93 -13.27
CA TYR A 74 1.22 -14.33 -14.47
C TYR A 74 2.14 -14.37 -15.70
N LEU A 75 2.90 -13.31 -15.95
CA LEU A 75 3.84 -13.21 -17.06
C LEU A 75 4.98 -14.25 -16.96
N ALA A 76 5.36 -14.63 -15.75
CA ALA A 76 6.32 -15.71 -15.50
C ALA A 76 5.71 -17.12 -15.69
N GLY A 77 4.43 -17.25 -16.07
CA GLY A 77 3.73 -18.53 -16.22
C GLY A 77 3.44 -19.24 -14.90
N ARG A 78 3.50 -18.51 -13.77
CA ARG A 78 3.35 -19.04 -12.40
C ARG A 78 1.98 -18.77 -11.78
N PHE A 79 1.09 -18.09 -12.50
CA PHE A 79 -0.23 -17.74 -11.99
C PHE A 79 -1.30 -17.80 -13.10
N PRO A 80 -2.50 -18.33 -12.83
CA PRO A 80 -3.53 -18.49 -13.85
C PRO A 80 -4.12 -17.14 -14.30
N ALA A 81 -4.27 -16.96 -15.62
CA ALA A 81 -4.79 -15.72 -16.23
C ALA A 81 -6.15 -15.30 -15.67
N ALA A 82 -7.07 -16.26 -15.51
CA ALA A 82 -8.43 -16.02 -15.03
C ALA A 82 -8.48 -15.46 -13.59
N SER A 83 -7.40 -15.60 -12.83
CA SER A 83 -7.31 -15.14 -11.45
C SER A 83 -6.67 -13.77 -11.29
N VAL A 84 -6.06 -13.22 -12.34
CA VAL A 84 -5.34 -11.94 -12.29
C VAL A 84 -6.29 -10.78 -11.93
N LEU A 85 -7.38 -10.61 -12.67
CA LEU A 85 -8.33 -9.53 -12.43
C LEU A 85 -9.00 -9.62 -11.05
N PRO A 86 -9.48 -10.78 -10.58
CA PRO A 86 -10.00 -10.92 -9.22
C PRO A 86 -8.99 -10.52 -8.13
N TYR A 87 -7.73 -10.91 -8.25
CA TYR A 87 -6.68 -10.53 -7.30
C TYR A 87 -6.44 -9.01 -7.32
N ILE A 88 -6.29 -8.42 -8.50
CA ILE A 88 -6.07 -6.98 -8.65
C ILE A 88 -7.24 -6.21 -8.05
N ALA A 89 -8.49 -6.63 -8.30
CA ALA A 89 -9.66 -5.99 -7.72
C ALA A 89 -9.65 -6.06 -6.18
N ALA A 90 -9.34 -7.23 -5.61
CA ALA A 90 -9.21 -7.39 -4.16
C ALA A 90 -8.11 -6.49 -3.58
N GLN A 91 -6.96 -6.41 -4.24
CA GLN A 91 -5.83 -5.57 -3.82
C GLN A 91 -6.17 -4.09 -3.89
N LEU A 92 -6.79 -3.62 -4.98
CA LEU A 92 -7.21 -2.22 -5.12
C LEU A 92 -8.23 -1.82 -4.04
N LEU A 93 -9.25 -2.65 -3.82
CA LEU A 93 -10.22 -2.43 -2.75
C LEU A 93 -9.56 -2.45 -1.37
N GLY A 94 -8.60 -3.36 -1.16
CA GLY A 94 -7.81 -3.43 0.06
C GLY A 94 -7.01 -2.15 0.29
N GLY A 95 -6.31 -1.66 -0.73
CA GLY A 95 -5.56 -0.42 -0.67
C GLY A 95 -6.44 0.80 -0.35
N VAL A 96 -7.61 0.91 -0.99
CA VAL A 96 -8.60 1.96 -0.67
C VAL A 96 -9.07 1.85 0.78
N CYS A 97 -9.36 0.64 1.27
CA CYS A 97 -9.74 0.40 2.67
C CYS A 97 -8.64 0.83 3.64
N GLY A 98 -7.38 0.42 3.39
CA GLY A 98 -6.23 0.80 4.19
C GLY A 98 -6.00 2.31 4.24
N ALA A 99 -6.09 2.98 3.08
CA ALA A 99 -5.99 4.44 3.00
C ALA A 99 -7.14 5.15 3.73
N GLY A 100 -8.37 4.63 3.63
CA GLY A 100 -9.53 5.16 4.35
C GLY A 100 -9.37 5.05 5.88
N LEU A 101 -8.89 3.90 6.37
CA LEU A 101 -8.58 3.71 7.79
C LEU A 101 -7.48 4.67 8.25
N LEU A 102 -6.44 4.87 7.45
CA LEU A 102 -5.38 5.83 7.74
C LEU A 102 -5.93 7.26 7.81
N LEU A 103 -6.79 7.65 6.86
CA LEU A 103 -7.42 8.96 6.88
C LEU A 103 -8.27 9.18 8.13
N LEU A 104 -8.99 8.16 8.61
CA LEU A 104 -9.74 8.25 9.87
C LEU A 104 -8.82 8.50 11.07
N VAL A 105 -7.66 7.86 11.12
CA VAL A 105 -6.65 8.12 12.17
C VAL A 105 -6.13 9.56 12.07
N LEU A 106 -5.77 10.00 10.86
CA LEU A 106 -5.20 11.33 10.63
C LEU A 106 -6.21 12.47 10.83
N ALA A 107 -7.49 12.24 10.55
CA ALA A 107 -8.57 13.19 10.84
C ALA A 107 -8.71 13.49 12.35
N GLY A 108 -8.24 12.59 13.22
CA GLY A 108 -8.16 12.80 14.67
C GLY A 108 -6.99 13.70 15.12
N LYS A 109 -6.14 14.20 14.22
CA LYS A 109 -5.01 15.08 14.56
C LYS A 109 -5.53 16.40 15.15
N LEU A 110 -5.08 16.74 16.37
CA LEU A 110 -5.57 17.91 17.12
C LEU A 110 -5.46 19.25 16.37
N GLN A 111 -4.44 19.41 15.54
CA GLN A 111 -4.22 20.63 14.74
C GLN A 111 -4.95 20.60 13.38
N GLY A 112 -5.80 19.59 13.15
CA GLY A 112 -6.38 19.30 11.85
C GLY A 112 -5.40 18.56 10.93
N TYR A 113 -5.95 17.90 9.92
CA TYR A 113 -5.20 17.24 8.86
C TYR A 113 -5.89 17.49 7.53
N ASP A 114 -5.18 18.15 6.61
CA ASP A 114 -5.63 18.36 5.24
C ASP A 114 -4.99 17.32 4.32
N ALA A 115 -5.78 16.33 3.93
CA ALA A 115 -5.33 15.25 3.05
C ALA A 115 -4.99 15.74 1.64
N ALA A 116 -5.55 16.87 1.19
CA ALA A 116 -5.29 17.41 -0.14
C ALA A 116 -3.87 17.97 -0.27
N SER A 117 -3.37 18.62 0.78
CA SER A 117 -2.01 19.16 0.82
C SER A 117 -0.99 18.17 1.37
N ALA A 118 -1.32 17.39 2.41
CA ALA A 118 -0.38 16.51 3.08
C ALA A 118 -0.25 15.13 2.41
N GLY A 119 -1.31 14.64 1.77
CA GLY A 119 -1.37 13.30 1.18
C GLY A 119 -1.25 12.15 2.20
N LEU A 120 -1.71 10.98 1.82
CA LEU A 120 -1.74 9.78 2.67
C LEU A 120 -0.49 8.90 2.51
N GLY A 121 0.61 9.45 1.98
CA GLY A 121 1.85 8.71 1.69
C GLY A 121 1.95 8.18 0.26
N GLN A 122 1.07 8.62 -0.66
CA GLN A 122 1.18 8.34 -2.08
C GLN A 122 2.28 9.17 -2.77
N ASN A 123 2.72 8.69 -3.95
CA ASN A 123 3.53 9.49 -4.86
C ASN A 123 2.68 10.60 -5.51
N GLY A 124 3.33 11.66 -5.98
CA GLY A 124 2.65 12.83 -6.55
C GLY A 124 3.54 13.62 -7.51
N TRP A 125 3.02 14.75 -7.98
CA TRP A 125 3.69 15.67 -8.90
C TRP A 125 3.09 17.09 -8.74
N GLY A 126 3.73 18.10 -9.34
CA GLY A 126 3.35 19.52 -9.27
C GLY A 126 4.17 20.35 -8.28
N GLU A 127 3.97 21.68 -8.29
CA GLU A 127 4.76 22.66 -7.52
C GLU A 127 4.87 22.35 -6.01
N ASN A 128 3.87 21.65 -5.45
CA ASN A 128 3.79 21.37 -4.02
C ASN A 128 4.20 19.94 -3.64
N TYR A 129 4.68 19.13 -4.60
CA TYR A 129 5.11 17.76 -4.34
C TYR A 129 6.64 17.63 -4.43
N LEU A 130 7.28 17.49 -3.27
CA LEU A 130 8.73 17.34 -3.12
C LEU A 130 9.52 18.37 -3.95
N GLY A 131 10.27 17.90 -4.95
CA GLY A 131 11.11 18.72 -5.82
C GLY A 131 10.39 19.37 -7.00
N GLY A 132 9.05 19.42 -7.01
CA GLY A 132 8.29 20.04 -8.11
C GLY A 132 8.28 19.19 -9.38
N TYR A 133 8.09 17.87 -9.24
CA TYR A 133 8.17 16.95 -10.38
C TYR A 133 7.03 17.13 -11.39
N ASN A 134 7.29 16.93 -12.68
CA ASN A 134 6.29 17.02 -13.74
C ASN A 134 5.49 15.71 -13.89
N TRP A 135 4.47 15.73 -14.75
CA TRP A 135 3.62 14.56 -15.04
C TRP A 135 4.39 13.33 -15.56
N GLY A 136 5.57 13.50 -16.16
CA GLY A 136 6.39 12.39 -16.63
C GLY A 136 7.14 11.65 -15.51
N ALA A 137 7.11 12.18 -14.29
CA ALA A 137 7.69 11.54 -13.11
C ALA A 137 6.67 10.70 -12.31
N ALA A 138 5.39 10.74 -12.71
CA ALA A 138 4.28 10.04 -12.07
C ALA A 138 4.19 8.57 -12.50
#